data_AF-F1YL83-F1
#
_entry.id   AF-F1YL83-F1
#
_cell.length_a   1.000
_cell.length_b   1.000
_cell.length_c   1.000
_cell.angle_alpha   90.00
_cell.angle_beta   90.00
_cell.angle_gamma   90.00
#
_symmetry.space_group_name_H-M   'P 1'
#
loop_
_entity.id
_entity.type
_entity.pdbx_description
1 polymer ?
#
loop_
_entity_poly.entity_id
_entity_poly.type
_entity_poly.pdbx_seq_one_letter_code
_entity_poly.pdbx_strand_id
1 'polypeptide(L)'
;MSDDSPLATWQAARSMGKMAVPGELQLTRTHVIFEPKSKRAAGARFSVRLSFVAAVGTAPGTGKFFSGGKRERLCVTLGDGSEWLFVMGGLDDVTQRIRERLGGQR
;
A
#
# COMPACT_ATOMS: atom_id res chain seq x y z
N MET A 1 3.35 10.25 22.57
CA MET A 1 2.97 9.20 21.61
C MET A 1 3.74 9.46 20.33
N SER A 2 4.76 8.65 20.05
CA SER A 2 5.59 8.78 18.86
C SER A 2 4.76 8.50 17.61
N ASP A 3 5.03 9.22 16.53
CA ASP A 3 4.40 9.03 15.21
C ASP A 3 4.65 7.63 14.62
N ASP A 4 5.52 6.84 15.26
CA ASP A 4 5.96 5.51 14.83
C ASP A 4 4.97 4.38 15.11
N SER A 5 3.95 4.59 15.96
CA SER A 5 2.98 3.52 16.23
C SER A 5 1.99 3.40 15.06
N PRO A 6 1.87 2.21 14.43
CA PRO A 6 0.90 2.00 13.37
C PRO A 6 -0.52 2.09 13.96
N LEU A 7 -1.35 2.90 13.31
CA LEU A 7 -2.78 3.03 13.60
C LEU A 7 -3.58 1.87 13.02
N ALA A 8 -3.09 1.30 11.93
CA ALA A 8 -3.60 0.08 11.33
C ALA A 8 -2.47 -0.64 10.60
N THR A 9 -2.56 -1.96 10.56
CA THR A 9 -1.61 -2.84 9.87
C THR A 9 -2.38 -3.92 9.13
N TRP A 10 -1.94 -4.22 7.91
CA TRP A 10 -2.55 -5.24 7.06
C TRP A 10 -1.46 -6.10 6.40
N GLN A 11 -1.74 -7.38 6.20
CA GLN A 11 -0.90 -8.25 5.39
C GLN A 11 -1.04 -7.85 3.92
N ALA A 12 0.08 -7.59 3.25
CA ALA A 12 0.10 -7.13 1.88
C ALA A 12 1.28 -7.73 1.11
N ALA A 13 1.24 -7.65 -0.22
CA ALA A 13 2.40 -7.93 -1.05
C ALA A 13 2.60 -6.83 -2.08
N ARG A 14 3.77 -6.18 -2.09
CA ARG A 14 4.08 -5.16 -3.09
C ARG A 14 4.36 -5.80 -4.44
N SER A 15 3.68 -5.32 -5.48
CA SER A 15 3.91 -5.77 -6.85
C SER A 15 5.16 -5.12 -7.43
N MET A 16 6.10 -5.92 -7.89
CA MET A 16 7.40 -5.52 -8.48
C MET A 16 7.58 -6.28 -9.79
N GLY A 17 7.05 -5.72 -10.89
CA GLY A 17 7.08 -6.36 -12.21
C GLY A 17 6.35 -7.71 -12.20
N LYS A 18 7.08 -8.81 -12.36
CA LYS A 18 6.55 -10.19 -12.36
C LYS A 18 6.45 -10.81 -10.96
N MET A 19 6.96 -10.15 -9.93
CA MET A 19 7.02 -10.70 -8.56
C MET A 19 6.11 -9.91 -7.61
N ALA A 20 5.63 -10.59 -6.58
CA ALA A 20 4.95 -9.96 -5.44
C ALA A 20 5.78 -10.23 -4.19
N VAL A 21 6.25 -9.17 -3.53
CA VAL A 21 7.05 -9.28 -2.31
C VAL A 21 6.12 -9.23 -1.11
N PRO A 22 6.01 -10.30 -0.30
CA PRO A 22 5.14 -10.31 0.87
C PRO A 22 5.71 -9.42 1.99
N GLY A 23 4.81 -8.79 2.73
CA GLY A 23 5.13 -7.88 3.83
C GLY A 23 3.89 -7.35 4.52
N GLU A 24 4.05 -6.22 5.19
CA GLU A 24 3.00 -5.56 5.96
C GLU A 24 2.83 -4.13 5.49
N LEU A 25 1.60 -3.74 5.21
CA LEU A 25 1.23 -2.34 5.00
C LEU A 25 0.78 -1.76 6.33
N GLN A 26 1.35 -0.63 6.70
CA GLN A 26 1.11 0.09 7.93
C GLN A 26 0.64 1.50 7.60
N LEU A 27 -0.43 1.93 8.24
CA LEU A 27 -0.88 3.31 8.24
C LEU A 27 -0.52 3.92 9.60
N THR A 28 0.35 4.91 9.60
CA THR A 28 0.65 5.71 10.80
C THR A 28 -0.11 7.02 10.77
N ARG A 29 0.14 7.91 11.72
CA ARG A 29 -0.46 9.25 11.72
C ARG A 29 -0.05 10.07 10.49
N THR A 30 1.18 9.89 10.02
CA THR A 30 1.77 10.72 8.98
C THR A 30 2.20 9.96 7.74
N HIS A 31 2.26 8.62 7.77
CA HIS A 31 2.81 7.82 6.68
C HIS A 31 1.96 6.62 6.30
N VAL A 32 2.12 6.20 5.04
CA VAL A 32 1.85 4.83 4.59
C VAL A 32 3.19 4.15 4.39
N ILE A 33 3.40 3.03 5.09
CA ILE A 33 4.65 2.30 5.09
C ILE A 33 4.36 0.86 4.70
N PHE A 34 5.10 0.32 3.73
CA PHE A 34 5.14 -1.11 3.46
C PHE A 34 6.49 -1.66 3.89
N GLU A 35 6.47 -2.60 4.83
CA GLU A 35 7.64 -3.31 5.31
C GLU A 35 7.69 -4.75 4.76
N PRO A 36 8.71 -5.10 3.96
CA PRO A 36 8.85 -6.46 3.45
C PRO A 36 9.19 -7.44 4.59
N LYS A 37 8.61 -8.65 4.54
CA LYS A 37 8.84 -9.67 5.58
C LYS A 37 10.30 -10.15 5.64
N SER A 38 11.02 -10.08 4.53
CA SER A 38 12.39 -10.57 4.41
C SER A 38 13.38 -9.43 4.22
N LYS A 39 14.46 -9.42 5.00
CA LYS A 39 15.58 -8.46 4.85
C LYS A 39 16.20 -8.47 3.45
N ARG A 40 16.17 -9.61 2.75
CA ARG A 40 16.65 -9.73 1.37
C ARG A 40 15.81 -8.93 0.37
N ALA A 41 14.59 -8.57 0.76
CA ALA A 41 13.68 -7.76 -0.04
C ALA A 41 13.60 -6.31 0.46
N ALA A 42 14.59 -5.81 1.20
CA ALA A 42 14.60 -4.43 1.72
C ALA A 42 14.40 -3.36 0.63
N GLY A 43 14.88 -3.59 -0.59
CA GLY A 43 14.62 -2.71 -1.74
C GLY A 43 13.15 -2.61 -2.17
N ALA A 44 12.29 -3.51 -1.67
CA ALA A 44 10.85 -3.47 -1.86
C ALA A 44 10.14 -2.63 -0.77
N ARG A 45 10.84 -2.12 0.24
CA ARG A 45 10.24 -1.19 1.22
C ARG A 45 9.66 0.02 0.49
N PHE A 46 8.51 0.47 0.98
CA PHE A 46 7.88 1.71 0.56
C PHE A 46 7.51 2.51 1.81
N SER A 47 7.69 3.82 1.79
CA SER A 47 7.39 4.68 2.92
C SER A 47 7.18 6.08 2.38
N VAL A 48 5.97 6.61 2.53
CA VAL A 48 5.63 7.94 2.03
C VAL A 48 4.79 8.69 3.05
N ARG A 49 5.00 10.01 3.16
CA ARG A 49 4.09 10.85 3.95
C ARG A 49 2.74 10.94 3.26
N LEU A 50 1.68 10.92 4.05
CA LEU A 50 0.29 11.08 3.58
C LEU A 50 0.12 12.38 2.79
N SER A 51 0.86 13.44 3.12
CA SER A 51 0.86 14.71 2.37
C SER A 51 1.33 14.59 0.91
N PHE A 52 2.07 13.53 0.56
CA PHE A 52 2.51 13.27 -0.82
C PHE A 52 1.62 12.25 -1.54
N VAL A 53 0.64 11.67 -0.85
CA VAL A 53 -0.33 10.76 -1.45
C VAL A 53 -1.45 11.60 -2.07
N ALA A 54 -1.58 11.53 -3.40
CA ALA A 54 -2.61 12.25 -4.14
C ALA A 54 -3.95 11.50 -4.11
N ALA A 55 -3.91 10.17 -4.24
CA ALA A 55 -5.09 9.34 -4.24
C ALA A 55 -4.81 7.91 -3.77
N VAL A 56 -5.87 7.24 -3.32
CA VAL A 56 -5.86 5.80 -3.00
C VAL A 56 -7.11 5.17 -3.60
N GLY A 57 -6.96 4.03 -4.25
CA GLY A 57 -8.07 3.30 -4.86
C GLY A 57 -7.72 1.84 -5.14
N THR A 58 -8.54 1.20 -5.96
CA THR A 58 -8.29 -0.17 -6.42
C THR A 58 -7.85 -0.18 -7.87
N ALA A 59 -6.92 -1.08 -8.20
CA ALA A 59 -6.49 -1.35 -9.57
C ALA A 59 -6.76 -2.82 -9.91
N PRO A 60 -7.23 -3.11 -11.14
CA PRO A 60 -7.44 -4.48 -11.57
C PRO A 60 -6.12 -5.25 -11.60
N GLY A 61 -6.16 -6.53 -11.22
CA GLY A 61 -5.03 -7.43 -11.42
C GLY A 61 -4.72 -7.56 -12.92
N THR A 62 -3.45 -7.79 -13.27
CA THR A 62 -2.91 -7.82 -14.65
C THR A 62 -3.42 -8.98 -15.55
N GLY A 63 -4.56 -9.60 -15.23
CA GLY A 63 -5.26 -10.57 -16.09
C GLY A 63 -4.56 -11.92 -16.32
N LYS A 64 -3.31 -12.13 -15.90
CA LYS A 64 -2.60 -13.41 -16.09
C LYS A 64 -2.88 -14.37 -14.94
N PHE A 65 -3.40 -15.55 -15.29
CA PHE A 65 -3.80 -16.65 -14.38
C PHE A 65 -2.72 -17.13 -13.40
N PHE A 66 -1.45 -16.76 -13.60
CA PHE A 66 -0.31 -17.20 -12.76
C PHE A 66 0.40 -16.08 -11.97
N SER A 67 -0.09 -14.84 -12.01
CA SER A 67 0.53 -13.69 -11.28
C SER A 67 -0.33 -13.17 -10.11
N GLY A 68 -1.19 -14.01 -9.52
CA GLY A 68 -2.24 -13.57 -8.59
C GLY A 68 -3.47 -13.01 -9.31
N GLY A 69 -3.74 -13.51 -10.52
CA GLY A 69 -4.86 -13.11 -11.37
C GLY A 69 -6.21 -13.14 -10.63
N LYS A 70 -7.02 -12.12 -10.89
CA LYS A 70 -8.32 -11.74 -10.27
C LYS A 70 -8.28 -11.02 -8.92
N ARG A 71 -7.16 -10.97 -8.20
CA ARG A 71 -7.11 -10.14 -6.99
C ARG A 71 -6.92 -8.68 -7.36
N GLU A 72 -7.93 -7.87 -7.05
CA GLU A 72 -7.81 -6.43 -7.03
C GLU A 72 -6.62 -6.02 -6.14
N ARG A 73 -6.03 -4.88 -6.45
CA ARG A 73 -4.84 -4.35 -5.76
C ARG A 73 -5.17 -3.00 -5.18
N LEU A 74 -4.62 -2.70 -4.01
CA LEU A 74 -4.56 -1.34 -3.54
C LEU A 74 -3.60 -0.57 -4.45
N CYS A 75 -4.06 0.56 -4.99
CA CYS A 75 -3.25 1.50 -5.73
C CYS A 75 -3.08 2.77 -4.89
N VAL A 76 -1.83 3.10 -4.59
CA VAL A 76 -1.46 4.37 -3.96
C VAL A 76 -0.82 5.24 -5.02
N THR A 77 -1.48 6.35 -5.36
CA THR A 77 -1.01 7.33 -6.35
C THR A 77 -0.38 8.51 -5.62
N LEU A 78 0.86 8.83 -5.95
CA LEU A 78 1.59 9.96 -5.36
C LEU A 78 1.36 11.25 -6.16
N GLY A 79 1.70 12.39 -5.57
CA GLY A 79 1.57 13.71 -6.22
C GLY A 79 2.40 13.88 -7.50
N ASP A 80 3.42 13.06 -7.72
CA ASP A 80 4.21 13.02 -8.95
C ASP A 80 3.59 12.12 -10.05
N GLY A 81 2.44 11.52 -9.78
CA GLY A 81 1.74 10.60 -10.68
C GLY A 81 2.24 9.16 -10.62
N SER A 82 3.25 8.84 -9.80
CA SER A 82 3.70 7.46 -9.63
C SER A 82 2.68 6.61 -8.88
N GLU A 83 2.54 5.36 -9.31
CA GLU A 83 1.58 4.39 -8.75
C GLU A 83 2.27 3.22 -8.07
N TRP A 84 1.78 2.87 -6.89
CA TRP A 84 2.31 1.79 -6.07
C TRP A 84 1.21 0.77 -5.80
N LEU A 85 1.43 -0.46 -6.26
CA LEU A 85 0.43 -1.52 -6.26
C LEU A 85 0.72 -2.56 -5.19
N PHE A 86 -0.29 -2.84 -4.35
CA PHE A 86 -0.22 -3.84 -3.28
C PHE A 86 -1.35 -4.85 -3.41
N VAL A 87 -0.99 -6.14 -3.41
CA VAL A 87 -1.93 -7.25 -3.36
C VAL A 87 -2.29 -7.50 -1.89
N MET A 88 -3.55 -7.35 -1.53
CA MET A 88 -4.03 -7.59 -0.16
C MET A 88 -5.52 -7.93 -0.15
N GLY A 89 -6.00 -8.47 0.98
CA GLY A 89 -7.44 -8.64 1.23
C GLY A 89 -8.04 -7.39 1.87
N GLY A 90 -9.37 -7.27 1.83
CA GLY A 90 -10.09 -6.18 2.51
C GLY A 90 -9.83 -4.80 1.93
N LEU A 91 -9.75 -4.68 0.60
CA LEU A 91 -9.40 -3.42 -0.08
C LEU A 91 -10.33 -2.27 0.24
N ASP A 92 -11.62 -2.53 0.44
CA ASP A 92 -12.60 -1.50 0.79
C ASP A 92 -12.25 -0.86 2.14
N ASP A 93 -12.03 -1.67 3.19
CA ASP A 93 -11.63 -1.19 4.52
C ASP A 93 -10.32 -0.40 4.44
N VAL A 94 -9.30 -0.96 3.79
CA VAL A 94 -7.98 -0.33 3.70
C VAL A 94 -8.06 1.01 2.96
N THR A 95 -8.74 1.02 1.80
CA THR A 95 -8.92 2.22 0.98
C THR A 95 -9.67 3.28 1.75
N GLN A 96 -10.76 2.91 2.43
CA GLN A 96 -11.54 3.81 3.27
C GLN A 96 -10.68 4.40 4.40
N ARG A 97 -9.97 3.56 5.17
CA ARG A 97 -9.12 4.01 6.28
C ARG A 97 -8.04 4.99 5.85
N ILE A 98 -7.38 4.74 4.72
CA ILE A 98 -6.36 5.67 4.22
C ILE A 98 -7.01 6.96 3.71
N ARG A 99 -8.14 6.87 2.98
CA ARG A 99 -8.88 8.06 2.49
C ARG A 99 -9.37 8.96 3.63
N GLU A 100 -9.89 8.38 4.71
CA GLU A 100 -10.30 9.13 5.90
C GLU A 100 -9.14 9.95 6.46
N ARG A 101 -7.92 9.40 6.44
CA ARG A 101 -6.72 10.14 6.88
C ARG A 101 -6.27 11.20 5.90
N LEU A 102 -6.39 10.96 4.60
CA LEU A 102 -6.09 11.98 3.58
C LEU A 102 -7.08 13.16 3.64
N GLY A 103 -8.38 12.87 3.86
CA GLY A 103 -9.43 13.88 3.98
C GLY A 103 -9.34 14.68 5.28
N GLY A 104 -8.94 14.06 6.39
CA GLY A 104 -8.75 14.74 7.68
C GLY A 104 -7.47 15.55 7.83
N GLN A 105 -6.60 15.58 6.80
CA GLN A 105 -5.36 16.37 6.77
C GLN A 105 -5.48 17.67 5.94
N ARG A 106 -6.68 17.97 5.42
CA ARG A 106 -6.96 19.20 4.67
C ARG A 106 -7.54 20.30 5.53
#